data_AF-A0A7S1ZVN7-F1
#
_entry.id   AF-A0A7S1ZVN7-F1
#
_cell.length_a   1.000
_cell.length_b   1.000
_cell.length_c   1.000
_cell.angle_alpha   90.00
_cell.angle_beta   90.00
_cell.angle_gamma   90.00
#
_symmetry.space_group_name_H-M   'P 1'
#
loop_
_entity.id
_entity.type
_entity.pdbx_description
1 polymer ?
#
loop_
_entity_poly.entity_id
_entity_poly.type
_entity_poly.pdbx_seq_one_letter_code
_entity_poly.pdbx_strand_id
1 'polypeptide(L)'
;MEDSDALIAMNFMGELLLYAYFTNQGVGVCFITHMIRLSLDHGVCKESSFALASCSVMLHARGDLRASKLLSHFALSLLARLDCKDMLSRVYACVYSTNSYKLESLNKVSEKFLYGYEVGMQTGDIQFAMYNARLYCESSFWSGVRLEVIEKHIQVWGQQMIEYNQEWNWNVTNALKYAVLILMKCSNDVLPPNGDFLEEGRKSLNEHIEKKRLHSAAMICF
;
A
#
# COMPACT_ATOMS: atom_id res chain seq x y z
N MET A 1 -9.00 -25.15 -7.49
CA MET A 1 -10.35 -24.74 -7.88
C MET A 1 -10.53 -25.12 -9.33
N GLU A 2 -11.55 -25.92 -9.66
CA GLU A 2 -11.82 -26.38 -11.03
C GLU A 2 -13.11 -25.77 -11.63
N ASP A 3 -13.97 -25.23 -10.79
CA ASP A 3 -15.19 -24.55 -11.21
C ASP A 3 -14.86 -23.23 -11.92
N SER A 4 -15.30 -23.10 -13.18
CA SER A 4 -14.99 -21.96 -14.04
C SER A 4 -15.67 -20.68 -13.57
N ASP A 5 -16.91 -20.76 -13.09
CA ASP A 5 -17.66 -19.58 -12.64
C ASP A 5 -17.06 -19.05 -11.33
N ALA A 6 -16.66 -19.96 -10.44
CA ALA A 6 -15.93 -19.61 -9.22
C ALA A 6 -14.60 -18.92 -9.55
N LEU A 7 -13.82 -19.43 -10.52
CA LEU A 7 -12.57 -18.81 -10.94
C LEU A 7 -12.77 -17.40 -11.50
N ILE A 8 -13.80 -17.18 -12.33
CA ILE A 8 -14.14 -15.85 -12.85
C ILE A 8 -14.51 -14.91 -11.71
N ALA A 9 -15.34 -15.36 -10.77
CA ALA A 9 -15.73 -14.57 -9.61
C ALA A 9 -14.53 -14.21 -8.71
N MET A 10 -13.63 -15.16 -8.47
CA MET A 10 -12.39 -14.94 -7.72
C MET A 10 -11.52 -13.86 -8.36
N ASN A 11 -11.32 -13.94 -9.69
CA ASN A 11 -10.52 -12.98 -10.41
C ASN A 11 -11.15 -11.58 -10.38
N PHE A 12 -12.44 -11.47 -10.71
CA PHE A 12 -13.18 -10.21 -10.69
C PHE A 12 -13.11 -9.51 -9.32
N MET A 13 -13.40 -10.25 -8.24
CA MET A 13 -13.31 -9.71 -6.88
C MET A 13 -11.88 -9.34 -6.51
N GLY A 14 -10.89 -10.13 -6.92
CA GLY A 14 -9.47 -9.87 -6.69
C GLY A 14 -8.98 -8.56 -7.32
N GLU A 15 -9.33 -8.31 -8.59
CA GLU A 15 -8.94 -7.06 -9.28
C GLU A 15 -9.59 -5.82 -8.66
N LEU A 16 -10.85 -5.92 -8.23
CA LEU A 16 -11.58 -4.78 -7.67
C LEU A 16 -11.39 -4.61 -6.16
N LEU A 17 -10.73 -5.56 -5.48
CA LEU A 17 -10.74 -5.63 -4.03
C LEU A 17 -10.19 -4.38 -3.36
N LEU A 18 -9.05 -3.89 -3.84
CA LEU A 18 -8.39 -2.74 -3.24
C LEU A 18 -9.24 -1.47 -3.39
N TYR A 19 -9.82 -1.28 -4.58
CA TYR A 19 -10.72 -0.15 -4.86
C TYR A 19 -11.98 -0.22 -4.01
N ALA A 20 -12.62 -1.41 -3.95
CA ALA A 20 -13.79 -1.63 -3.12
C ALA A 20 -13.47 -1.34 -1.64
N TYR A 21 -12.35 -1.82 -1.13
CA TYR A 21 -11.95 -1.61 0.26
C TYR A 21 -11.76 -0.13 0.62
N PHE A 22 -11.14 0.67 -0.26
CA PHE A 22 -10.91 2.09 0.02
C PHE A 22 -12.11 3.00 -0.25
N THR A 23 -13.01 2.62 -1.15
CA THR A 23 -14.21 3.42 -1.48
C THR A 23 -15.41 3.04 -0.64
N ASN A 24 -15.61 1.74 -0.39
CA ASN A 24 -16.68 1.20 0.44
C ASN A 24 -16.23 -0.09 1.14
N GLN A 25 -15.74 0.06 2.36
CA GLN A 25 -15.25 -1.05 3.17
C GLN A 25 -16.27 -2.19 3.30
N GLY A 26 -17.58 -1.92 3.34
CA GLY A 26 -18.61 -2.95 3.39
C GLY A 26 -18.57 -3.89 2.18
N VAL A 27 -18.43 -3.33 0.97
CA VAL A 27 -18.28 -4.10 -0.27
C VAL A 27 -16.95 -4.86 -0.28
N GLY A 28 -15.87 -4.21 0.18
CA GLY A 28 -14.57 -4.88 0.32
C GLY A 28 -14.64 -6.11 1.23
N VAL A 29 -15.33 -6.01 2.38
CA VAL A 29 -15.55 -7.15 3.29
C VAL A 29 -16.38 -8.24 2.62
N CYS A 30 -17.42 -7.89 1.85
CA CYS A 30 -18.20 -8.85 1.08
C CYS A 30 -17.32 -9.62 0.08
N PHE A 31 -16.43 -8.93 -0.65
CA PHE A 31 -15.51 -9.59 -1.58
C PHE A 31 -14.56 -10.54 -0.86
N ILE A 32 -13.90 -10.10 0.21
CA ILE A 32 -12.98 -10.94 1.00
C ILE A 32 -13.68 -12.21 1.48
N THR A 33 -14.85 -12.05 2.09
CA THR A 33 -15.59 -13.18 2.68
C THR A 33 -16.12 -14.13 1.63
N HIS A 34 -16.57 -13.61 0.47
CA HIS A 34 -17.03 -14.44 -0.64
C HIS A 34 -15.89 -15.20 -1.31
N MET A 35 -14.74 -14.55 -1.54
CA MET A 35 -13.55 -15.21 -2.08
C MET A 35 -13.05 -16.33 -1.16
N ILE A 36 -13.06 -16.12 0.16
CA ILE A 36 -12.70 -17.17 1.13
C ILE A 36 -13.70 -18.32 1.06
N ARG A 37 -15.01 -18.03 1.01
CA ARG A 37 -16.05 -19.05 0.91
C ARG A 37 -15.89 -19.89 -0.37
N LEU A 38 -15.70 -19.27 -1.53
CA LEU A 38 -15.44 -19.98 -2.78
C LEU A 38 -14.20 -20.87 -2.69
N SER A 39 -13.14 -20.39 -2.02
CA SER A 39 -11.92 -21.16 -1.80
C SER A 39 -12.13 -22.39 -0.91
N LEU A 40 -13.09 -22.34 0.03
CA LEU A 40 -13.46 -23.47 0.88
C LEU A 40 -14.37 -24.46 0.15
N ASP A 41 -15.35 -23.95 -0.59
CA ASP A 41 -16.39 -24.75 -1.24
C ASP A 41 -15.86 -25.44 -2.52
N HIS A 42 -15.00 -24.76 -3.29
CA HIS A 42 -14.49 -25.23 -4.60
C HIS A 42 -12.97 -25.51 -4.61
N GLY A 43 -12.32 -25.43 -3.44
CA GLY A 43 -10.88 -25.52 -3.29
C GLY A 43 -10.15 -24.23 -3.67
N VAL A 44 -8.85 -24.18 -3.38
CA VAL A 44 -8.04 -22.95 -3.51
C VAL A 44 -7.60 -22.65 -4.96
N CYS A 45 -7.42 -21.38 -5.28
CA CYS A 45 -6.76 -20.85 -6.48
C CYS A 45 -5.73 -19.76 -6.09
N LYS A 46 -5.07 -19.12 -7.07
CA LYS A 46 -4.06 -18.09 -6.79
C LYS A 46 -4.64 -16.90 -6.01
N GLU A 47 -5.85 -16.46 -6.34
CA GLU A 47 -6.55 -15.37 -5.67
C GLU A 47 -6.92 -15.71 -4.22
N SER A 48 -7.01 -16.99 -3.85
CA SER A 48 -7.23 -17.41 -2.47
C SER A 48 -6.12 -16.91 -1.54
N SER A 49 -4.86 -16.85 -2.00
CA SER A 49 -3.75 -16.32 -1.22
C SER A 49 -3.95 -14.84 -0.88
N PHE A 50 -4.41 -14.06 -1.86
CA PHE A 50 -4.70 -12.65 -1.70
C PHE A 50 -5.95 -12.40 -0.83
N ALA A 51 -7.00 -13.23 -0.95
CA ALA A 51 -8.17 -13.15 -0.09
C ALA A 51 -7.83 -13.39 1.39
N LEU A 52 -7.00 -14.39 1.68
CA LEU A 52 -6.50 -14.66 3.04
C LEU A 52 -5.65 -13.51 3.57
N ALA A 53 -4.75 -12.97 2.75
CA ALA A 53 -3.93 -11.81 3.10
C ALA A 53 -4.81 -10.59 3.43
N SER A 54 -5.82 -10.32 2.61
CA SER A 54 -6.76 -9.20 2.82
C SER A 54 -7.63 -9.39 4.07
N CYS A 55 -8.06 -10.62 4.35
CA CYS A 55 -8.76 -10.95 5.60
C CYS A 55 -7.86 -10.71 6.82
N SER A 56 -6.57 -11.01 6.72
CA SER A 56 -5.62 -10.72 7.80
C SER A 56 -5.52 -9.22 8.11
N VAL A 57 -5.59 -8.35 7.09
CA VAL A 57 -5.63 -6.89 7.25
C VAL A 57 -6.89 -6.45 8.00
N MET A 58 -8.03 -6.99 7.59
CA MET A 58 -9.32 -6.69 8.20
C MET A 58 -9.37 -7.11 9.68
N LEU A 59 -8.88 -8.31 10.02
CA LEU A 59 -8.83 -8.78 11.40
C LEU A 59 -7.85 -7.97 12.25
N HIS A 60 -6.73 -7.56 11.66
CA HIS A 60 -5.78 -6.66 12.31
C HIS A 60 -6.44 -5.35 12.73
N ALA A 61 -7.17 -4.72 11.80
CA ALA A 61 -7.86 -3.46 12.05
C ALA A 61 -8.94 -3.58 13.15
N ARG A 62 -9.51 -4.78 13.35
CA ARG A 62 -10.46 -5.08 14.42
C ARG A 62 -9.80 -5.49 15.74
N GLY A 63 -8.47 -5.52 15.81
CA GLY A 63 -7.72 -5.88 17.01
C GLY A 63 -7.53 -7.38 17.23
N ASP A 64 -8.02 -8.26 16.35
CA ASP A 64 -7.74 -9.69 16.43
C ASP A 64 -6.38 -10.02 15.80
N LEU A 65 -5.33 -9.66 16.54
CA LEU A 65 -3.95 -9.81 16.10
C LEU A 65 -3.53 -11.29 15.97
N ARG A 66 -4.16 -12.20 16.71
CA ARG A 66 -3.83 -13.63 16.67
C ARG A 66 -4.35 -14.24 15.37
N ALA A 67 -5.61 -14.00 15.04
CA ALA A 67 -6.21 -14.50 13.80
C ALA A 67 -5.57 -13.82 12.59
N SER A 68 -5.29 -12.52 12.65
CA SER A 68 -4.52 -11.81 11.62
C SER A 68 -3.19 -12.50 11.34
N LYS A 69 -2.36 -12.72 12.37
CA LYS A 69 -1.07 -13.40 12.21
C LYS A 69 -1.21 -14.79 11.57
N LEU A 70 -2.18 -15.59 12.01
CA LEU A 70 -2.43 -16.92 11.46
C LEU A 70 -2.75 -16.86 9.96
N LEU A 71 -3.69 -16.00 9.57
CA LEU A 71 -4.08 -15.85 8.17
C LEU A 71 -2.96 -15.28 7.29
N SER A 72 -2.15 -14.36 7.82
CA SER A 72 -0.98 -13.85 7.10
C SER A 72 0.05 -14.93 6.79
N HIS A 73 0.37 -15.79 7.76
CA HIS A 73 1.27 -16.93 7.52
C HIS A 73 0.67 -17.88 6.50
N PHE A 74 -0.62 -18.18 6.63
CA PHE A 74 -1.27 -19.09 5.70
C PHE A 74 -1.30 -18.52 4.27
N ALA A 75 -1.55 -17.22 4.11
CA ALA A 75 -1.49 -16.54 2.82
C ALA A 75 -0.10 -16.69 2.16
N LEU A 76 0.98 -16.46 2.92
CA LEU A 76 2.35 -16.63 2.43
C LEU A 76 2.68 -18.10 2.09
N SER A 77 2.27 -19.05 2.93
CA SER A 77 2.45 -20.47 2.65
C SER A 77 1.67 -20.91 1.41
N LEU A 78 0.47 -20.39 1.21
CA LEU A 78 -0.35 -20.70 0.05
C LEU A 78 0.25 -20.11 -1.23
N LEU A 79 0.73 -18.87 -1.19
CA LEU A 79 1.48 -18.23 -2.28
C LEU A 79 2.68 -19.09 -2.70
N ALA A 80 3.48 -19.54 -1.74
CA ALA A 80 4.64 -20.40 -2.01
C ALA A 80 4.26 -21.77 -2.56
N ARG A 81 3.20 -22.39 -2.01
CA ARG A 81 2.73 -23.72 -2.44
C ARG A 81 2.14 -23.71 -3.85
N LEU A 82 1.46 -22.64 -4.24
CA LEU A 82 0.87 -22.49 -5.58
C LEU A 82 1.84 -21.94 -6.62
N ASP A 83 3.04 -21.51 -6.20
CA ASP A 83 4.07 -20.91 -7.05
C ASP A 83 3.55 -19.75 -7.93
N CYS A 84 2.62 -18.97 -7.40
CA CYS A 84 1.95 -17.89 -8.13
C CYS A 84 2.64 -16.53 -7.88
N LYS A 85 3.74 -16.30 -8.60
CA LYS A 85 4.53 -15.05 -8.50
C LYS A 85 3.71 -13.80 -8.83
N ASP A 86 2.69 -13.90 -9.68
CA ASP A 86 1.78 -12.80 -10.04
C ASP A 86 0.96 -12.27 -8.86
N MET A 87 0.71 -13.10 -7.85
CA MET A 87 -0.01 -12.68 -6.62
C MET A 87 0.92 -12.14 -5.53
N LEU A 88 2.25 -12.22 -5.71
CA LEU A 88 3.21 -11.88 -4.66
C LEU A 88 3.09 -10.43 -4.24
N SER A 89 3.03 -9.50 -5.19
CA SER A 89 2.92 -8.06 -4.91
C SER A 89 1.71 -7.76 -4.02
N ARG A 90 0.57 -8.38 -4.32
CA ARG A 90 -0.68 -8.23 -3.56
C ARG A 90 -0.57 -8.79 -2.15
N VAL A 91 -0.11 -10.04 -2.04
CA VAL A 91 0.02 -10.73 -0.75
C VAL A 91 1.03 -10.02 0.16
N TYR A 92 2.16 -9.58 -0.39
CA TYR A 92 3.20 -8.89 0.38
C TYR A 92 2.70 -7.55 0.92
N ALA A 93 2.03 -6.73 0.10
CA ALA A 93 1.46 -5.47 0.54
C ALA A 93 0.51 -5.66 1.74
N CYS A 94 -0.39 -6.65 1.68
CA CYS A 94 -1.34 -6.91 2.76
C CYS A 94 -0.70 -7.50 4.02
N VAL A 95 0.16 -8.50 3.88
CA VAL A 95 0.75 -9.21 5.03
C VAL A 95 1.73 -8.33 5.78
N TYR A 96 2.65 -7.68 5.07
CA TYR A 96 3.72 -6.93 5.71
C TYR A 96 3.27 -5.55 6.19
N SER A 97 2.21 -4.95 5.61
CA SER A 97 1.64 -3.70 6.16
C SER A 97 1.04 -3.85 7.55
N THR A 98 0.50 -5.03 7.87
CA THR A 98 -0.26 -5.27 9.11
C THR A 98 0.54 -6.00 10.18
N ASN A 99 1.53 -6.79 9.78
CA ASN A 99 2.29 -7.63 10.72
C ASN A 99 3.78 -7.27 10.78
N SER A 100 4.17 -6.16 10.15
CA SER A 100 5.53 -5.62 10.12
C SER A 100 6.25 -5.72 11.47
N TYR A 101 5.68 -5.14 12.53
CA TYR A 101 6.30 -5.08 13.86
C TYR A 101 6.41 -6.41 14.62
N LYS A 102 5.66 -7.46 14.23
CA LYS A 102 5.70 -8.79 14.89
C LYS A 102 6.44 -9.84 14.09
N LEU A 103 6.58 -9.64 12.79
CA LEU A 103 7.25 -10.59 11.91
C LEU A 103 8.75 -10.29 11.85
N GLU A 104 9.13 -9.03 11.63
CA GLU A 104 10.53 -8.64 11.38
C GLU A 104 10.81 -7.20 11.86
N SER A 105 12.07 -6.75 11.78
CA SER A 105 12.37 -5.31 11.99
C SER A 105 11.85 -4.49 10.80
N LEU A 106 11.49 -3.22 11.04
CA LEU A 106 10.95 -2.36 9.98
C LEU A 106 11.85 -2.29 8.74
N ASN A 107 13.18 -2.32 8.90
CA ASN A 107 14.13 -2.36 7.77
C ASN A 107 13.91 -3.58 6.86
N LYS A 108 13.74 -4.78 7.44
CA LYS A 108 13.50 -5.99 6.65
C LYS A 108 12.11 -5.97 6.00
N VAL A 109 11.13 -5.39 6.68
CA VAL A 109 9.79 -5.17 6.11
C VAL A 109 9.88 -4.25 4.88
N SER A 110 10.68 -3.19 4.94
CA SER A 110 10.94 -2.33 3.77
C SER A 110 11.53 -3.13 2.60
N GLU A 111 12.48 -4.04 2.84
CA GLU A 111 13.00 -4.93 1.79
C GLU A 111 11.89 -5.80 1.16
N LYS A 112 10.92 -6.27 1.95
CA LYS A 112 9.76 -7.01 1.41
C LYS A 112 8.91 -6.12 0.51
N PHE A 113 8.66 -4.88 0.88
CA PHE A 113 7.92 -3.95 0.03
C PHE A 113 8.69 -3.62 -1.26
N LEU A 114 10.00 -3.44 -1.20
CA LEU A 114 10.81 -3.23 -2.40
C LEU A 114 10.69 -4.44 -3.35
N TYR A 115 10.81 -5.65 -2.83
CA TYR A 115 10.63 -6.87 -3.63
C TYR A 115 9.20 -6.99 -4.19
N GLY A 116 8.19 -6.64 -3.39
CA GLY A 116 6.79 -6.58 -3.83
C GLY A 116 6.56 -5.59 -4.98
N TYR A 117 7.22 -4.43 -4.95
CA TYR A 117 7.24 -3.46 -6.04
C TYR A 117 7.88 -4.05 -7.30
N GLU A 118 9.09 -4.61 -7.18
CA GLU A 118 9.82 -5.18 -8.33
C GLU A 118 9.03 -6.29 -9.01
N VAL A 119 8.46 -7.20 -8.23
CA VAL A 119 7.63 -8.29 -8.77
C VAL A 119 6.36 -7.74 -9.42
N GLY A 120 5.68 -6.79 -8.78
CA GLY A 120 4.49 -6.16 -9.36
C GLY A 120 4.78 -5.49 -10.70
N MET A 121 5.90 -4.79 -10.82
CA MET A 121 6.35 -4.20 -12.09
C MET A 121 6.64 -5.28 -13.14
N GLN A 122 7.28 -6.39 -12.75
CA GLN A 122 7.60 -7.50 -13.66
C GLN A 122 6.35 -8.24 -14.16
N THR A 123 5.33 -8.38 -13.30
CA THR A 123 4.10 -9.13 -13.62
C THR A 123 2.98 -8.26 -14.16
N GLY A 124 3.18 -6.94 -14.27
CA GLY A 124 2.19 -5.99 -14.77
C GLY A 124 1.12 -5.60 -13.75
N ASP A 125 1.27 -5.96 -12.47
CA ASP A 125 0.37 -5.54 -11.39
C ASP A 125 0.76 -4.15 -10.89
N ILE A 126 0.48 -3.14 -11.72
CA ILE A 126 0.87 -1.75 -11.48
C ILE A 126 0.21 -1.19 -10.20
N GLN A 127 -1.02 -1.60 -9.90
CA GLN A 127 -1.74 -1.18 -8.71
C GLN A 127 -0.96 -1.56 -7.45
N PHE A 128 -0.59 -2.83 -7.32
CA PHE A 128 0.14 -3.30 -6.15
C PHE A 128 1.63 -2.98 -6.19
N ALA A 129 2.22 -2.79 -7.38
CA ALA A 129 3.57 -2.24 -7.48
C ALA A 129 3.65 -0.85 -6.82
N MET A 130 2.78 0.08 -7.25
CA MET A 130 2.76 1.43 -6.68
C MET A 130 2.35 1.44 -5.20
N TYR A 131 1.46 0.53 -4.79
CA TYR A 131 1.11 0.41 -3.38
C TYR A 131 2.29 -0.06 -2.53
N ASN A 132 3.07 -1.04 -3.00
CA ASN A 132 4.30 -1.47 -2.33
C ASN A 132 5.37 -0.37 -2.30
N ALA A 133 5.56 0.38 -3.38
CA ALA A 133 6.48 1.54 -3.40
C ALA A 133 6.12 2.58 -2.34
N ARG A 134 4.83 2.88 -2.19
CA ARG A 134 4.34 3.75 -1.12
C ARG A 134 4.64 3.18 0.26
N LEU A 135 4.32 1.90 0.49
CA LEU A 135 4.57 1.23 1.79
C LEU A 135 6.07 1.17 2.12
N TYR A 136 6.94 1.03 1.13
CA TYR A 136 8.39 1.15 1.30
C TYR A 136 8.77 2.53 1.84
N CYS A 137 8.28 3.61 1.23
CA CYS A 137 8.61 4.97 1.66
C CYS A 137 8.10 5.23 3.09
N GLU A 138 6.88 4.81 3.40
CA GLU A 138 6.28 4.95 4.75
C GLU A 138 7.09 4.17 5.79
N SER A 139 7.38 2.88 5.54
CA SER A 139 8.15 2.05 6.48
C SER A 139 9.59 2.56 6.66
N SER A 140 10.24 3.00 5.58
CA SER A 140 11.57 3.59 5.63
C SER A 140 11.60 4.84 6.51
N PHE A 141 10.60 5.72 6.36
CA PHE A 141 10.45 6.91 7.19
C PHE A 141 10.31 6.57 8.67
N TRP A 142 9.43 5.64 9.02
CA TRP A 142 9.21 5.24 10.42
C TRP A 142 10.40 4.47 11.02
N SER A 143 11.22 3.83 10.19
CA SER A 143 12.42 3.11 10.62
C SER A 143 13.66 3.99 10.80
N GLY A 144 13.58 5.28 10.48
CA GLY A 144 14.70 6.21 10.60
C GLY A 144 15.74 6.09 9.49
N VAL A 145 15.37 5.57 8.32
CA VAL A 145 16.23 5.65 7.13
C VAL A 145 16.51 7.12 6.80
N ARG A 146 17.73 7.42 6.34
CA ARG A 146 18.14 8.78 5.97
C ARG A 146 17.14 9.44 5.02
N LEU A 147 16.74 10.66 5.35
CA LEU A 147 15.68 11.38 4.65
C LEU A 147 16.01 11.60 3.16
N GLU A 148 17.28 11.82 2.81
CA GLU A 148 17.75 11.97 1.42
C GLU A 148 17.48 10.72 0.58
N VAL A 149 17.60 9.53 1.19
CA VAL A 149 17.35 8.26 0.52
C VAL A 149 15.86 8.12 0.23
N ILE A 150 15.01 8.45 1.22
CA ILE A 150 13.56 8.39 1.08
C ILE A 150 13.10 9.41 0.03
N GLU A 151 13.62 10.64 0.06
CA GLU A 151 13.30 11.71 -0.88
C GLU A 151 13.56 11.26 -2.33
N LYS A 152 14.72 10.66 -2.60
CA LYS A 152 15.06 10.14 -3.93
C LYS A 152 14.08 9.06 -4.42
N HIS A 153 13.69 8.12 -3.54
CA HIS A 153 12.69 7.11 -3.89
C HIS A 153 11.33 7.74 -4.18
N ILE A 154 10.90 8.70 -3.36
CA ILE A 154 9.66 9.44 -3.55
C ILE A 154 9.66 10.21 -4.87
N GLN A 155 10.78 10.80 -5.28
CA GLN A 155 10.87 11.48 -6.59
C GLN A 155 10.65 10.49 -7.75
N VAL A 156 11.39 9.37 -7.75
CA VAL A 156 11.33 8.38 -8.83
C VAL A 156 9.95 7.72 -8.90
N TRP A 157 9.47 7.18 -7.78
CA TRP A 157 8.20 6.47 -7.76
C TRP A 157 7.01 7.42 -7.78
N GLY A 158 7.14 8.65 -7.29
CA GLY A 158 6.10 9.67 -7.42
C GLY A 158 5.83 10.01 -8.88
N GLN A 159 6.88 10.13 -9.70
CA GLN A 159 6.74 10.32 -11.14
C GLN A 159 6.06 9.12 -11.81
N GLN A 160 6.46 7.89 -11.47
CA GLN A 160 5.80 6.69 -11.98
C GLN A 160 4.32 6.61 -11.56
N MET A 161 3.98 6.96 -10.33
CA MET A 161 2.59 6.97 -9.86
C MET A 161 1.73 7.94 -10.69
N ILE A 162 2.27 9.08 -11.12
CA ILE A 162 1.58 10.02 -12.00
C ILE A 162 1.41 9.40 -13.40
N GLU A 163 2.48 8.85 -13.98
CA GLU A 163 2.47 8.24 -15.32
C GLU A 163 1.48 7.08 -15.43
N TYR A 164 1.33 6.28 -14.37
CA TYR A 164 0.40 5.15 -14.30
C TYR A 164 -1.00 5.50 -13.76
N ASN A 165 -1.33 6.79 -13.64
CA ASN A 165 -2.61 7.28 -13.11
C ASN A 165 -2.95 6.72 -11.71
N GLN A 166 -1.94 6.45 -10.88
CA GLN A 166 -2.08 5.96 -9.51
C GLN A 166 -2.21 7.14 -8.53
N GLU A 167 -3.22 8.00 -8.76
CA GLU A 167 -3.41 9.26 -8.02
C GLU A 167 -3.52 9.07 -6.51
N TRP A 168 -4.20 8.01 -6.06
CA TRP A 168 -4.34 7.75 -4.63
C TRP A 168 -2.99 7.42 -3.97
N ASN A 169 -2.18 6.58 -4.63
CA ASN A 169 -0.83 6.28 -4.17
C ASN A 169 0.05 7.52 -4.19
N TRP A 170 -0.05 8.34 -5.24
CA TRP A 170 0.68 9.60 -5.32
C TRP A 170 0.28 10.59 -4.22
N ASN A 171 -1.02 10.81 -3.99
CA ASN A 171 -1.49 11.80 -3.03
C ASN A 171 -0.97 11.52 -1.61
N VAL A 172 -0.94 10.24 -1.20
CA VAL A 172 -0.40 9.89 0.11
C VAL A 172 1.13 9.93 0.16
N THR A 173 1.80 9.46 -0.90
CA THR A 173 3.27 9.53 -0.99
C THR A 173 3.75 11.00 -1.03
N ASN A 174 2.99 11.89 -1.66
CA ASN A 174 3.27 13.32 -1.71
C ASN A 174 3.09 13.99 -0.34
N ALA A 175 2.12 13.54 0.47
CA ALA A 175 2.01 14.00 1.86
C ALA A 175 3.28 13.64 2.66
N LEU A 176 3.78 12.41 2.50
CA LEU A 176 5.04 11.99 3.09
C LEU A 176 6.24 12.79 2.57
N LYS A 177 6.27 13.13 1.28
CA LYS A 177 7.29 14.00 0.68
C LYS A 177 7.44 15.32 1.45
N TYR A 178 6.32 15.96 1.81
CA TYR A 178 6.37 17.21 2.58
C TYR A 178 7.00 17.01 3.96
N ALA A 179 6.62 15.96 4.68
CA ALA A 179 7.21 15.66 5.98
C ALA A 179 8.72 15.45 5.87
N VAL A 180 9.17 14.69 4.86
CA VAL A 180 10.60 14.45 4.58
C VAL A 180 11.33 15.78 4.29
N LEU A 181 10.81 16.60 3.38
CA LEU A 181 11.44 17.87 3.02
C LEU A 181 11.50 18.88 4.17
N ILE A 182 10.45 18.95 5.00
CA ILE A 182 10.44 19.80 6.19
C ILE A 182 11.54 19.35 7.14
N LEU A 183 11.58 18.05 7.48
CA LEU A 183 12.57 17.52 8.43
C LEU A 183 14.00 17.64 7.91
N MET A 184 14.24 17.51 6.61
CA MET A 184 15.54 17.77 6.00
C MET A 184 15.98 19.23 6.17
N LYS A 185 15.05 20.20 6.07
CA LYS A 185 15.35 21.61 6.36
C LYS A 185 15.63 21.83 7.84
N CYS A 186 14.82 21.26 8.73
CA CYS A 186 15.01 21.34 10.18
C CYS A 186 16.33 20.71 10.66
N SER A 187 16.86 19.73 9.92
CA SER A 187 18.19 19.16 10.18
C SER A 187 19.33 20.13 9.87
N ASN A 188 19.11 21.07 8.94
CA ASN A 188 20.12 22.04 8.50
C ASN A 188 20.02 23.36 9.27
N ASP A 189 18.83 23.70 9.81
CA ASP A 189 18.61 24.85 10.68
C ASP A 189 18.71 24.45 12.16
N VAL A 190 19.46 25.19 12.97
CA VAL A 190 19.42 25.06 14.43
C VAL A 190 17.98 25.37 14.87
N LEU A 191 17.28 24.39 15.44
CA LEU A 191 15.90 24.52 15.94
C LEU A 191 15.71 25.89 16.63
N PRO A 192 14.81 26.77 16.15
CA PRO A 192 14.51 28.00 16.87
C PRO A 192 13.91 27.62 18.23
N PRO A 193 14.37 28.24 19.34
CA PRO A 193 14.05 27.80 20.70
C PRO A 193 12.55 27.85 21.07
N ASN A 194 11.69 28.36 20.19
CA ASN A 194 10.29 28.67 20.50
C ASN A 194 9.23 27.82 19.78
N GLY A 195 9.60 26.80 18.99
CA GLY A 195 8.64 25.76 18.58
C GLY A 195 7.56 26.15 17.53
N ASP A 196 7.73 27.22 16.75
CA ASP A 196 6.77 27.68 15.72
C ASP A 196 6.76 26.86 14.41
N PHE A 197 7.13 25.58 14.44
CA PHE A 197 7.19 24.68 13.28
C PHE A 197 5.84 24.48 12.55
N LEU A 198 4.74 24.63 13.28
CA LEU A 198 3.40 24.40 12.75
C LEU A 198 2.92 25.52 11.84
N GLU A 199 3.51 26.72 11.89
CA GLU A 199 3.04 27.86 11.11
C GLU A 199 3.67 27.91 9.71
N GLU A 200 4.97 27.63 9.60
CA GLU A 200 5.66 27.53 8.30
C GLU A 200 5.23 26.29 7.50
N GLY A 201 5.08 25.15 8.16
CA GLY A 201 4.53 23.94 7.52
C GLY A 201 3.12 24.17 7.00
N ARG A 202 2.30 24.94 7.72
CA ARG A 202 0.94 25.31 7.33
C ARG A 202 0.92 26.30 6.15
N LYS A 203 1.84 27.27 6.10
CA LYS A 203 2.01 28.17 4.94
C LYS A 203 2.39 27.40 3.68
N SER A 204 3.39 26.53 3.74
CA SER A 204 3.84 25.76 2.58
C SER A 204 2.75 24.80 2.07
N LEU A 205 1.98 24.19 2.98
CA LEU A 205 0.83 23.36 2.64
C LEU A 205 -0.29 24.17 1.97
N ASN A 206 -0.60 25.36 2.49
CA ASN A 206 -1.64 26.23 1.94
C ASN A 206 -1.28 26.76 0.55
N GLU A 207 -0.03 27.15 0.32
CA GLU A 207 0.45 27.57 -1.01
C GLU A 207 0.34 26.44 -2.05
N HIS A 208 0.52 25.19 -1.63
CA HIS A 208 0.37 24.04 -2.51
C HIS A 208 -1.11 23.69 -2.77
N ILE A 209 -1.98 23.80 -1.75
CA ILE A 209 -3.44 23.63 -1.91
C ILE A 209 -4.01 24.68 -2.88
N GLU A 210 -3.57 25.93 -2.76
CA GLU A 210 -3.88 27.02 -3.70
C GLU A 210 -3.44 26.68 -5.12
N LYS A 211 -2.21 26.19 -5.32
CA LYS A 211 -1.71 25.77 -6.63
C LYS A 211 -2.51 24.60 -7.22
N LYS A 212 -2.91 23.61 -6.40
CA LYS A 212 -3.78 22.50 -6.85
C LYS A 212 -5.18 22.98 -7.21
N ARG A 213 -5.79 23.89 -6.43
CA ARG A 213 -7.11 24.49 -6.75
C ARG A 213 -7.09 25.21 -8.09
N LEU A 214 -6.02 25.97 -8.38
CA LEU A 214 -5.83 26.64 -9.67
C LEU A 214 -5.68 25.64 -10.83
N HIS A 215 -4.99 24.52 -10.62
CA HIS A 215 -4.85 23.46 -11.63
C HIS A 215 -6.17 22.71 -11.88
N SER A 216 -6.94 22.40 -10.82
CA SER A 216 -8.26 21.75 -10.93
C SER A 216 -9.29 22.67 -11.58
N ALA A 217 -9.24 23.99 -11.32
CA ALA A 217 -10.10 24.96 -12.00
C ALA A 217 -9.78 25.09 -13.50
N ALA A 218 -8.52 24.91 -13.90
CA ALA A 218 -8.11 24.91 -15.31
C ALA A 218 -8.56 23.66 -16.07
N MET A 219 -8.72 22.50 -15.40
CA MET A 219 -9.23 21.27 -16.02
C MET A 219 -10.76 21.20 -16.12
N ILE A 220 -11.51 22.08 -15.45
CA ILE A 220 -12.98 22.13 -15.53
C ILE A 220 -13.47 23.03 -16.69
N CYS A 221 -12.55 23.67 -17.43
CA CYS A 221 -12.86 24.52 -18.58
C CYS A 221 -12.57 23.89 -19.96
N PHE A 222 -12.41 22.56 -20.06
CA PHE A 222 -12.41 21.84 -21.35
C PHE A 222 -13.21 20.54 -21.27
#